data_AF-A0A932UHI3-F1
#
_entry.id   AF-A0A932UHI3-F1
#
_cell.length_a   1.000
_cell.length_b   1.000
_cell.length_c   1.000
_cell.angle_alpha   90.00
_cell.angle_beta   90.00
_cell.angle_gamma   90.00
#
_symmetry.space_group_name_H-M   'P 1'
#
loop_
_entity.id
_entity.type
_entity.pdbx_description
1 polymer ?
#
loop_
_entity_poly.entity_id
_entity_poly.type
_entity_poly.pdbx_seq_one_letter_code
_entity_poly.pdbx_strand_id
1 'polypeptide(L)'
;MDASIAEQRRRALAAADEVVRAFADLSPDEVHRRPAPGEWSPWEMVYHLASAEVWWVAKLCEATAPDRHVATARLLDLWRTLRTAAFEYAGELDPGRLDQPGQLTGVPDWTPRILLESFVTHAQEHAQQLRDCHGAAAPPEQT
;
A
#
# COMPACT_ATOMS: atom_id res chain seq x y z
N MET A 1 -2.22 8.89 -27.33
CA MET A 1 -1.35 8.36 -26.27
C MET A 1 0.03 8.18 -26.87
N ASP A 2 1.08 8.67 -26.23
CA ASP A 2 2.47 8.51 -26.69
C ASP A 2 2.77 7.02 -26.94
N ALA A 3 3.37 6.70 -28.08
CA ALA A 3 3.71 5.32 -28.45
C ALA A 3 4.64 4.65 -27.42
N SER A 4 5.49 5.42 -26.75
CA SER A 4 6.36 4.95 -25.67
C SER A 4 5.55 4.55 -24.43
N ILE A 5 4.54 5.35 -24.04
CA ILE A 5 3.67 5.02 -22.90
C ILE A 5 2.85 3.75 -23.18
N ALA A 6 2.31 3.63 -24.40
CA ALA A 6 1.55 2.45 -24.80
C ALA A 6 2.41 1.17 -24.81
N GLU A 7 3.66 1.27 -25.27
CA GLU A 7 4.64 0.17 -25.20
C GLU A 7 4.97 -0.21 -23.77
N GLN A 8 5.31 0.76 -22.92
CA GLN A 8 5.64 0.48 -21.51
C GLN A 8 4.47 -0.12 -20.76
N ARG A 9 3.24 0.35 -21.02
CA ARG A 9 2.02 -0.25 -20.46
C ARG A 9 1.87 -1.71 -20.88
N ARG A 10 2.08 -2.02 -22.17
CA ARG A 10 1.97 -3.40 -22.68
C ARG A 10 3.01 -4.30 -22.00
N ARG A 11 4.25 -3.84 -21.89
CA ARG A 11 5.34 -4.57 -21.23
C ARG A 11 5.07 -4.78 -19.74
N ALA A 12 4.57 -3.77 -19.04
CA ALA A 12 4.23 -3.87 -17.63
C ALA A 12 3.12 -4.91 -17.38
N LEU A 13 2.06 -4.91 -18.20
CA LEU A 13 0.99 -5.90 -18.09
C LEU A 13 1.49 -7.32 -18.38
N ALA A 14 2.29 -7.51 -19.44
CA ALA A 14 2.86 -8.81 -19.75
C ALA A 14 3.78 -9.35 -18.63
N ALA A 15 4.57 -8.46 -18.01
CA ALA A 15 5.42 -8.81 -16.87
C ALA A 15 4.58 -9.18 -15.63
N ALA A 16 3.49 -8.45 -15.36
CA ALA A 16 2.57 -8.80 -14.28
C ALA A 16 1.94 -10.19 -14.50
N ASP A 17 1.53 -10.52 -15.73
CA ASP A 17 0.99 -11.85 -16.07
C ASP A 17 2.04 -12.96 -15.89
N GLU A 18 3.30 -12.69 -16.23
CA GLU A 18 4.41 -13.62 -15.97
C GLU A 18 4.62 -13.86 -14.48
N VAL A 19 4.61 -12.81 -13.66
CA VAL A 19 4.70 -12.94 -12.20
C VAL A 19 3.53 -13.78 -11.68
N VAL A 20 2.29 -13.45 -12.03
CA VAL A 20 1.10 -14.20 -11.57
C VAL A 20 1.21 -15.68 -11.94
N ARG A 21 1.63 -16.00 -13.17
CA ARG A 21 1.86 -17.39 -13.59
C ARG A 21 2.97 -18.07 -12.78
N ALA A 22 4.08 -17.39 -12.51
CA ALA A 22 5.17 -17.95 -11.73
C ALA A 22 4.77 -18.27 -10.28
N PHE A 23 3.80 -17.55 -9.72
CA PHE A 23 3.27 -17.80 -8.38
C PHE A 23 2.15 -18.85 -8.32
N ALA A 24 1.48 -19.16 -9.44
CA ALA A 24 0.26 -19.96 -9.46
C ALA A 24 0.46 -21.40 -8.96
N ASP A 25 1.62 -22.00 -9.21
CA ASP A 25 1.90 -23.42 -8.91
C ASP A 25 2.88 -23.62 -7.74
N LEU A 26 3.13 -22.59 -6.93
CA LEU A 26 4.04 -22.71 -5.78
C LEU A 26 3.45 -23.63 -4.71
N SER A 27 4.22 -24.66 -4.32
CA SER A 27 3.93 -25.44 -3.13
C SER A 27 4.19 -24.64 -1.83
N PRO A 28 3.62 -25.05 -0.68
CA PRO A 28 3.88 -24.39 0.60
C PRO A 28 5.36 -24.28 0.96
N ASP A 29 6.15 -25.32 0.66
CA ASP A 29 7.60 -25.31 0.93
C ASP A 29 8.35 -24.36 -0.03
N GLU A 30 7.84 -24.16 -1.25
CA GLU A 30 8.42 -23.26 -2.23
C GLU A 30 8.27 -21.80 -1.86
N VAL A 31 7.16 -21.43 -1.21
CA VAL A 31 6.88 -20.05 -0.78
C VAL A 31 7.99 -19.49 0.13
N HIS A 32 8.67 -20.36 0.88
CA HIS A 32 9.75 -20.00 1.79
C HIS A 32 11.15 -20.26 1.23
N ARG A 33 11.26 -20.96 0.09
CA ARG A 33 12.55 -21.36 -0.48
C ARG A 33 13.23 -20.19 -1.18
N ARG A 34 14.49 -19.95 -0.83
CA ARG A 34 15.35 -18.98 -1.52
C ARG A 34 16.06 -19.66 -2.69
N PRO A 35 16.09 -19.07 -3.90
CA PRO A 35 16.77 -19.71 -5.04
C PRO A 35 18.29 -19.76 -4.84
N ALA A 36 18.90 -18.74 -4.23
CA ALA A 36 20.30 -18.71 -3.83
C ALA A 36 20.52 -17.95 -2.50
N PRO A 37 21.70 -18.10 -1.86
CA PRO A 37 22.06 -17.32 -0.67
C PRO A 37 21.99 -15.81 -0.92
N GLY A 38 21.30 -15.10 -0.03
CA GLY A 38 21.13 -13.64 -0.12
C GLY A 38 19.95 -13.20 -1.01
N GLU A 39 19.34 -14.10 -1.77
CA GLU A 39 18.13 -13.80 -2.54
C GLU A 39 16.87 -13.89 -1.67
N TRP A 40 15.78 -13.34 -2.20
CA TRP A 40 14.46 -13.34 -1.58
C TRP A 40 13.72 -14.65 -1.85
N SER A 41 12.90 -15.07 -0.89
CA SER A 41 11.90 -16.11 -1.10
C SER A 41 10.66 -15.55 -1.81
N PRO A 42 9.80 -16.37 -2.43
CA PRO A 42 8.54 -15.91 -3.01
C PRO A 42 7.66 -15.12 -2.04
N TRP A 43 7.62 -15.50 -0.75
CA TRP A 43 6.94 -14.74 0.30
C TRP A 43 7.45 -13.30 0.43
N GLU A 44 8.78 -13.12 0.40
CA GLU A 44 9.41 -11.79 0.49
C GLU A 44 9.19 -10.99 -0.81
N MET A 45 9.22 -11.67 -1.96
CA MET A 45 8.98 -11.07 -3.27
C MET A 45 7.56 -10.52 -3.40
N VAL A 46 6.53 -11.28 -3.03
CA VAL A 46 5.13 -10.82 -3.21
C VAL A 46 4.81 -9.61 -2.33
N TYR A 47 5.33 -9.58 -1.10
CA TYR A 47 5.23 -8.40 -0.24
C TYR A 47 5.95 -7.19 -0.84
N HIS A 48 7.17 -7.40 -1.35
CA HIS A 48 7.94 -6.34 -2.02
C HIS A 48 7.16 -5.75 -3.22
N LEU A 49 6.62 -6.61 -4.08
CA LEU A 49 5.82 -6.17 -5.24
C LEU A 49 4.58 -5.37 -4.80
N ALA A 50 3.81 -5.89 -3.83
CA ALA A 50 2.59 -5.24 -3.35
C ALA A 50 2.89 -3.85 -2.72
N SER A 51 3.95 -3.76 -1.91
CA SER A 51 4.35 -2.49 -1.28
C SER A 51 4.90 -1.46 -2.28
N ALA A 52 5.65 -1.91 -3.30
CA ALA A 52 6.15 -1.03 -4.35
C ALA A 52 5.02 -0.44 -5.20
N GLU A 53 3.99 -1.22 -5.52
CA GLU A 53 2.86 -0.80 -6.35
C GLU A 53 2.12 0.40 -5.75
N VAL A 54 1.91 0.41 -4.43
CA VAL A 54 1.28 1.55 -3.73
C VAL A 54 2.06 2.84 -3.97
N TRP A 55 3.39 2.78 -3.91
CA TRP A 55 4.25 3.95 -4.13
C TRP A 55 4.25 4.39 -5.60
N TRP A 56 4.34 3.46 -6.56
CA TRP A 56 4.29 3.77 -7.99
C TRP A 56 2.95 4.39 -8.40
N VAL A 57 1.83 3.83 -7.95
CA VAL A 57 0.49 4.37 -8.23
C VAL A 57 0.35 5.76 -7.63
N ALA A 58 0.81 6.00 -6.40
CA ALA A 58 0.77 7.32 -5.79
C ALA A 58 1.60 8.36 -6.58
N LYS A 59 2.78 7.97 -7.07
CA LYS A 59 3.63 8.81 -7.93
C LYS A 59 2.99 9.13 -9.28
N LEU A 60 2.41 8.14 -9.96
CA LEU A 60 1.71 8.34 -11.21
C LEU A 60 0.45 9.20 -11.03
N CYS A 61 -0.27 9.00 -9.91
CA CYS A 61 -1.41 9.82 -9.54
C CYS A 61 -1.02 11.30 -9.41
N GLU A 62 0.08 11.59 -8.70
CA GLU A 62 0.60 12.95 -8.56
C GLU A 62 1.06 13.53 -9.89
N ALA A 63 1.88 12.81 -10.66
CA ALA A 63 2.44 13.27 -11.93
C ALA A 63 1.39 13.52 -13.03
N THR A 64 0.21 12.89 -12.94
CA THR A 64 -0.87 13.02 -13.93
C THR A 64 -2.05 13.87 -13.45
N ALA A 65 -2.02 14.37 -12.22
CA ALA A 65 -3.01 15.30 -11.73
C ALA A 65 -2.70 16.72 -12.24
N PRO A 66 -3.72 17.52 -12.64
CA PRO A 66 -3.51 18.90 -13.06
C PRO A 66 -3.01 19.80 -11.92
N ASP A 67 -3.30 19.43 -10.68
CA ASP A 67 -2.86 20.12 -9.47
C ASP A 67 -2.88 19.17 -8.26
N ARG A 68 -2.43 19.70 -7.11
CA ARG A 68 -2.40 18.95 -5.85
C ARG A 68 -3.79 18.67 -5.28
N HIS A 69 -4.79 19.49 -5.55
CA HIS A 69 -6.15 19.27 -5.05
C HIS A 69 -6.77 18.02 -5.70
N VAL A 70 -6.63 17.89 -7.01
CA VAL A 70 -7.05 16.67 -7.74
C VAL A 70 -6.21 15.46 -7.31
N ALA A 71 -4.90 15.62 -7.13
CA ALA A 71 -4.06 14.54 -6.62
C ALA A 71 -4.50 14.06 -5.23
N THR A 72 -4.81 14.99 -4.31
CA THR A 72 -5.32 14.68 -2.96
C THR A 72 -6.62 13.88 -3.01
N ALA A 73 -7.59 14.27 -3.84
CA ALA A 73 -8.84 13.53 -3.98
C ALA A 73 -8.61 12.09 -4.46
N ARG A 74 -7.78 11.91 -5.49
CA ARG A 74 -7.44 10.58 -6.03
C ARG A 74 -6.68 9.71 -5.02
N LEU A 75 -5.72 10.29 -4.29
CA LEU A 75 -4.97 9.58 -3.25
C LEU A 75 -5.87 9.18 -2.06
N LEU A 76 -6.87 9.99 -1.73
CA LEU A 76 -7.86 9.64 -0.71
C LEU A 76 -8.71 8.44 -1.12
N ASP A 77 -9.09 8.35 -2.40
CA ASP A 77 -9.84 7.19 -2.92
C ASP A 77 -8.98 5.93 -2.98
N LEU A 78 -7.69 6.04 -3.34
CA LEU A 78 -6.73 4.94 -3.23
C LEU A 78 -6.61 4.46 -1.77
N TRP A 79 -6.44 5.39 -0.83
CA TRP A 79 -6.37 5.05 0.59
C TRP A 79 -7.65 4.35 1.10
N ARG A 80 -8.84 4.79 0.67
CA ARG A 80 -10.11 4.12 1.00
C ARG A 80 -10.21 2.71 0.44
N THR A 81 -9.70 2.50 -0.77
CA THR A 81 -9.64 1.17 -1.39
C THR A 81 -8.77 0.23 -0.58
N LEU A 82 -7.55 0.67 -0.24
CA LEU A 82 -6.62 -0.10 0.60
C LEU A 82 -7.18 -0.34 2.01
N ARG A 83 -7.88 0.65 2.58
CA ARG A 83 -8.54 0.54 3.88
C ARG A 83 -9.64 -0.52 3.88
N THR A 84 -10.39 -0.63 2.79
CA THR A 84 -11.44 -1.65 2.64
C THR A 84 -10.83 -3.04 2.60
N ALA A 85 -9.84 -3.27 1.74
CA ALA A 85 -9.11 -4.54 1.66
C ALA A 85 -8.48 -4.94 3.01
N ALA A 86 -7.89 -3.98 3.73
CA ALA A 86 -7.31 -4.24 5.05
C ALA A 86 -8.34 -4.77 6.06
N PHE A 87 -9.59 -4.29 6.00
CA PHE A 87 -10.64 -4.77 6.90
C PHE A 87 -11.29 -6.07 6.44
N GLU A 88 -11.28 -6.38 5.15
CA GLU A 88 -11.63 -7.71 4.66
C GLU A 88 -10.69 -8.76 5.28
N TYR A 89 -9.37 -8.53 5.23
CA TYR A 89 -8.39 -9.42 5.87
C TYR A 89 -8.52 -9.46 7.40
N ALA A 90 -8.79 -8.32 8.04
CA ALA A 90 -9.02 -8.28 9.48
C ALA A 90 -10.26 -9.07 9.90
N GLY A 91 -11.28 -9.15 9.04
CA GLY A 91 -12.49 -9.95 9.27
C GLY A 91 -12.23 -11.46 9.25
N GLU A 92 -11.15 -11.90 8.62
CA GLU A 92 -10.72 -13.31 8.55
C GLU A 92 -9.71 -13.69 9.64
N LEU A 93 -9.27 -12.74 10.47
CA LEU A 93 -8.26 -12.96 11.49
C LEU A 93 -8.75 -13.91 12.58
N ASP A 94 -8.02 -15.02 12.80
CA ASP A 94 -8.17 -15.84 14.01
C ASP A 94 -7.86 -15.01 15.26
N PRO A 95 -8.81 -14.86 16.22
CA PRO A 95 -8.56 -14.13 17.46
C PRO A 95 -7.34 -14.63 18.25
N GLY A 96 -6.96 -15.90 18.14
CA GLY A 96 -5.75 -16.46 18.76
C GLY A 96 -4.43 -15.90 18.21
N ARG A 97 -4.48 -15.26 17.04
CA ARG A 97 -3.33 -14.62 16.36
C ARG A 97 -3.21 -13.13 16.65
N LEU A 98 -4.17 -12.51 17.36
CA LEU A 98 -4.25 -11.06 17.54
C LEU A 98 -2.99 -10.44 18.15
N ASP A 99 -2.32 -11.17 19.05
CA ASP A 99 -1.12 -10.76 19.77
C ASP A 99 0.15 -11.46 19.27
N GLN A 100 0.09 -12.11 18.11
CA GLN A 100 1.23 -12.75 17.47
C GLN A 100 1.72 -11.88 16.29
N PRO A 101 3.02 -11.60 16.17
CA PRO A 101 3.54 -10.86 15.03
C PRO A 101 3.21 -11.52 13.68
N GLY A 102 3.13 -10.67 12.65
CA GLY A 102 3.07 -11.11 11.26
C GLY A 102 4.34 -11.86 10.83
N GLN A 103 4.29 -12.47 9.64
CA GLN A 103 5.42 -13.25 9.10
C GLN A 103 6.24 -12.46 8.06
N LEU A 104 5.89 -11.20 7.80
CA LEU A 104 6.61 -10.37 6.85
C LEU A 104 8.02 -10.08 7.35
N THR A 105 9.03 -10.18 6.46
CA THR A 105 10.42 -9.84 6.79
C THR A 105 10.74 -8.40 6.41
N GLY A 106 11.71 -7.79 7.09
CA GLY A 106 12.15 -6.42 6.78
C GLY A 106 11.18 -5.32 7.21
N VAL A 107 10.18 -5.65 8.03
CA VAL A 107 9.22 -4.72 8.63
C VAL A 107 9.21 -4.90 10.15
N PRO A 108 8.69 -3.92 10.92
CA PRO A 108 8.50 -4.09 12.36
C PRO A 108 7.63 -5.31 12.68
N ASP A 109 7.93 -5.99 13.80
CA ASP A 109 7.18 -7.15 14.32
C ASP A 109 5.83 -6.73 14.95
N TRP A 110 5.05 -5.95 14.21
CA TRP A 110 3.73 -5.49 14.67
C TRP A 110 2.72 -6.63 14.67
N THR A 111 1.98 -6.72 15.76
CA THR A 111 0.86 -7.65 15.88
C THR A 111 -0.36 -7.09 15.16
N PRO A 112 -1.34 -7.94 14.78
CA PRO A 112 -2.62 -7.47 14.27
C PRO A 112 -3.31 -6.46 15.21
N ARG A 113 -3.16 -6.60 16.54
CA ARG A 113 -3.66 -5.61 17.50
C ARG A 113 -3.06 -4.23 17.26
N ILE A 114 -1.74 -4.14 17.18
CA ILE A 114 -1.02 -2.87 16.96
C ILE A 114 -1.45 -2.25 15.62
N LEU A 115 -1.65 -3.07 14.57
CA LEU A 115 -2.11 -2.59 13.27
C LEU A 115 -3.52 -1.99 13.35
N LEU A 116 -4.47 -2.70 13.97
CA LEU A 116 -5.85 -2.24 14.10
C LEU A 116 -5.96 -0.97 14.96
N GLU A 117 -5.20 -0.90 16.05
CA GLU A 117 -5.11 0.30 16.89
C GLU A 117 -4.50 1.48 16.10
N SER A 118 -3.37 1.24 15.41
CA SER A 118 -2.70 2.22 14.55
C SER A 118 -3.60 2.75 13.44
N PHE A 119 -4.47 1.90 12.87
CA PHE A 119 -5.42 2.33 11.84
C PHE A 119 -6.39 3.40 12.33
N VAL A 120 -6.84 3.29 13.57
CA VAL A 120 -7.77 4.23 14.19
C VAL A 120 -7.04 5.50 14.59
N THR A 121 -5.96 5.38 15.34
CA THR A 121 -5.22 6.53 15.88
C THR A 121 -4.65 7.41 14.78
N HIS A 122 -3.97 6.82 13.79
CA HIS A 122 -3.36 7.55 12.68
C HIS A 122 -4.39 8.32 11.85
N ALA A 123 -5.56 7.74 11.58
CA ALA A 123 -6.63 8.42 10.86
C ALA A 123 -7.23 9.59 11.67
N GLN A 124 -7.40 9.41 12.98
CA GLN A 124 -7.92 10.45 13.87
C GLN A 124 -6.95 11.62 14.01
N GLU A 125 -5.65 11.36 14.11
CA GLU A 125 -4.60 12.37 14.18
C GLU A 125 -4.60 13.27 12.94
N HIS A 126 -4.60 12.68 11.75
CA HIS A 126 -4.65 13.47 10.51
C HIS A 126 -5.99 14.18 10.30
N ALA A 127 -7.10 13.59 10.74
CA ALA A 127 -8.39 14.29 10.73
C ALA A 127 -8.38 15.52 11.66
N GLN A 128 -7.69 15.45 12.80
CA GLN A 128 -7.49 16.61 13.67
C GLN A 128 -6.62 17.67 13.01
N GLN A 129 -5.49 17.28 12.42
CA GLN A 129 -4.61 18.21 11.69
C GLN A 129 -5.36 18.96 10.58
N LEU A 130 -6.23 18.28 9.84
CA LEU A 130 -7.08 18.92 8.83
C LEU A 130 -8.07 19.92 9.45
N ARG A 131 -8.72 19.57 10.56
CA ARG A 131 -9.61 20.49 11.29
C ARG A 131 -8.85 21.74 11.75
N ASP A 132 -7.62 21.57 12.24
CA ASP A 132 -6.78 22.68 12.70
C ASP A 132 -6.38 23.58 11.52
N CYS A 133 -6.04 23.01 10.36
CA CYS A 133 -5.82 23.78 9.14
C CYS A 133 -7.04 24.62 8.74
N HIS A 134 -8.25 24.06 8.86
CA HIS A 134 -9.49 24.78 8.55
C HIS A 134 -9.83 25.86 9.60
N GLY A 135 -9.54 25.60 10.88
CA GLY A 135 -9.72 26.56 11.97
C GLY A 135 -8.71 27.71 11.97
N ALA A 136 -7.61 27.60 11.22
CA ALA A 136 -6.53 28.59 11.14
C ALA A 136 -6.69 29.68 10.05
N ALA A 137 -7.78 29.69 9.27
CA ALA A 137 -8.07 30.79 8.33
C ALA A 137 -8.80 31.96 9.07
N ALA A 138 -8.33 33.21 9.16
CA ALA A 138 -7.19 33.95 8.58
C ALA A 138 -6.63 34.97 9.62
N PRO A 139 -5.38 35.47 9.49
CA PRO A 139 -4.96 36.70 10.18
C PRO A 139 -5.67 37.92 9.57
N PRO A 140 -6.03 38.95 10.35
CA PRO A 140 -6.67 40.15 9.81
C PRO A 140 -5.76 40.85 8.79
N GLU A 141 -6.35 41.31 7.69
CA GLU A 141 -5.68 42.19 6.72
C GLU A 141 -5.11 43.41 7.46
N GLN A 142 -3.80 43.60 7.37
CA GLN A 142 -3.15 44.80 7.92
C GLN A 142 -3.42 45.96 6.96
N THR A 143 -4.35 46.83 7.37
CA THR A 143 -4.58 48.19 6.84
C THR A 143 -3.33 49.05 6.83
#